data_AF-A0A7M3ZUR7-F1
#
_entry.id   AF-A0A7M3ZUR7-F1
#
_cell.length_a   1.000
_cell.length_b   1.000
_cell.length_c   1.000
_cell.angle_alpha   90.00
_cell.angle_beta   90.00
_cell.angle_gamma   90.00
#
_symmetry.space_group_name_H-M   'P 1'
#
loop_
_entity.id
_entity.type
_entity.pdbx_description
1 polymer ?
#
loop_
_entity_poly.entity_id
_entity_poly.type
_entity_poly.pdbx_seq_one_letter_code
_entity_poly.pdbx_strand_id
1 'polypeptide(L)'
;SRLHNLLGVDMTGVNAVGLMTAGHLTDTPTGVVATNAEGTAFGMPAFLGMEASDAMTAYNMTATQYGAVAGWVAGWATSASSAQLGLLGGVGTMNAEQFVNQTFGGMSPVGDPYLDRSLNLGGAWSSVFGNDPVDLTQEQSGNLLYGPIGLTTRTGATLFIYGELAGQTPPINLATM
;
A
#
# COMPACT_ATOMS: atom_id res chain seq x y z
N SER A 1 -3.04 8.22 22.32
CA SER A 1 -3.02 6.97 21.52
C SER A 1 -2.07 7.13 20.34
N ARG A 2 -1.64 6.06 19.65
CA ARG A 2 -0.78 6.19 18.44
C ARG A 2 -1.45 7.05 17.36
N LEU A 3 -2.77 6.94 17.23
CA LEU A 3 -3.58 7.73 16.31
C LEU A 3 -3.58 9.23 16.67
N HIS A 4 -3.63 9.58 17.96
CA HIS A 4 -3.45 10.97 18.40
C HIS A 4 -2.10 11.54 17.97
N ASN A 5 -1.01 10.79 18.17
CA ASN A 5 0.33 11.24 17.78
C ASN A 5 0.49 11.40 16.26
N LEU A 6 -0.21 10.56 15.48
CA LEU A 6 -0.20 10.63 14.03
C LEU A 6 -0.98 11.83 13.49
N LEU A 7 -2.15 12.12 14.07
CA LEU A 7 -3.11 13.08 13.53
C LEU A 7 -3.04 14.46 14.22
N GLY A 8 -2.39 14.57 15.38
CA GLY A 8 -2.31 15.82 16.14
C GLY A 8 -3.64 16.27 16.76
N VAL A 9 -4.65 15.40 16.79
CA VAL A 9 -5.99 15.67 17.34
C VAL A 9 -6.30 14.67 18.46
N ASP A 10 -6.96 15.13 19.53
CA ASP A 10 -7.42 14.23 20.59
C ASP A 10 -8.42 13.21 20.04
N MET A 11 -8.12 11.93 20.25
CA MET A 11 -8.92 10.79 19.80
C MET A 11 -9.71 10.13 20.94
N THR A 12 -9.84 10.82 22.08
CA THR A 12 -10.68 10.36 23.18
C THR A 12 -12.12 10.16 22.71
N GLY A 13 -12.72 9.03 23.08
CA GLY A 13 -14.07 8.63 22.67
C GLY A 13 -14.15 7.93 21.32
N VAL A 14 -13.19 8.10 20.41
CA VAL A 14 -13.20 7.43 19.10
C VAL A 14 -13.05 5.92 19.27
N ASN A 15 -13.86 5.15 18.54
CA ASN A 15 -13.67 3.71 18.39
C ASN A 15 -12.47 3.44 17.46
N ALA A 16 -11.26 3.68 17.96
CA ALA A 16 -10.04 3.60 17.17
C ALA A 16 -9.77 2.19 16.64
N VAL A 17 -10.13 1.14 17.39
CA VAL A 17 -9.98 -0.24 16.90
C VAL A 17 -10.94 -0.47 15.73
N GLY A 18 -12.22 -0.14 15.87
CA GLY A 18 -13.20 -0.23 14.78
C GLY A 18 -12.77 0.58 13.56
N LEU A 19 -12.33 1.82 13.75
CA LEU A 19 -11.85 2.68 12.67
C LEU A 19 -10.71 2.01 11.86
N MET A 20 -9.81 1.30 12.54
CA MET A 20 -8.68 0.67 11.87
C MET A 20 -9.04 -0.69 11.28
N THR A 21 -9.84 -1.51 11.96
CA THR A 21 -9.99 -2.95 11.65
C THR A 21 -11.41 -3.44 11.41
N ALA A 22 -12.42 -2.55 11.31
CA ALA A 22 -13.79 -2.98 11.00
C ALA A 22 -13.85 -3.79 9.69
N GLY A 23 -14.53 -4.94 9.76
CA GLY A 23 -14.62 -5.88 8.63
C GLY A 23 -13.30 -6.53 8.23
N HIS A 24 -12.26 -6.49 9.07
CA HIS A 24 -11.01 -7.20 8.77
C HIS A 24 -11.26 -8.72 8.73
N LEU A 25 -10.75 -9.35 7.68
CA LEU A 25 -10.95 -10.75 7.28
C LEU A 25 -12.42 -11.10 6.96
N THR A 26 -13.27 -10.12 6.68
CA THR A 26 -14.62 -10.33 6.13
C THR A 26 -14.69 -9.88 4.67
N ASP A 27 -15.78 -10.21 3.98
CA ASP A 27 -16.00 -9.83 2.58
C ASP A 27 -16.11 -8.32 2.35
N THR A 28 -16.41 -7.56 3.41
CA THR A 28 -16.66 -6.11 3.35
C THR A 28 -15.80 -5.36 4.37
N PRO A 29 -14.48 -5.23 4.12
CA PRO A 29 -13.62 -4.44 4.98
C PRO A 29 -14.01 -2.96 4.91
N THR A 30 -14.15 -2.31 6.06
CA THR A 30 -14.50 -0.87 6.17
C THR A 30 -13.53 -0.08 7.03
N GLY A 31 -12.70 -0.75 7.82
CA GLY A 31 -11.62 -0.13 8.59
C GLY A 31 -10.45 0.30 7.71
N VAL A 32 -9.75 1.36 8.10
CA VAL A 32 -8.68 1.99 7.32
C VAL A 32 -7.57 1.03 6.92
N VAL A 33 -7.21 0.05 7.76
CA VAL A 33 -6.19 -0.97 7.46
C VAL A 33 -6.78 -2.37 7.29
N ALA A 34 -8.12 -2.47 7.21
CA ALA A 34 -8.79 -3.74 7.04
C ALA A 34 -8.60 -4.28 5.61
N THR A 35 -8.59 -5.60 5.51
CA THR A 35 -8.53 -6.37 4.26
C THR A 35 -9.50 -7.53 4.37
N ASN A 36 -10.01 -8.06 3.27
CA ASN A 36 -10.67 -9.36 3.28
C ASN A 36 -9.65 -10.49 3.53
N ALA A 37 -10.14 -11.71 3.73
CA ALA A 37 -9.31 -12.88 3.98
C ALA A 37 -8.34 -13.18 2.82
N GLU A 38 -8.75 -12.88 1.58
CA GLU A 38 -7.96 -13.09 0.38
C GLU A 38 -6.95 -11.96 0.10
N GLY A 39 -7.01 -10.85 0.86
CA GLY A 39 -6.16 -9.68 0.67
C GLY A 39 -6.36 -8.97 -0.67
N THR A 40 -7.55 -9.04 -1.28
CA THR A 40 -7.91 -8.45 -2.57
C THR A 40 -8.86 -7.26 -2.44
N ALA A 41 -9.52 -7.11 -1.30
CA ALA A 41 -10.36 -5.98 -0.94
C ALA A 41 -9.74 -5.26 0.25
N PHE A 42 -9.86 -3.93 0.25
CA PHE A 42 -9.25 -3.04 1.24
C PHE A 42 -10.31 -2.13 1.83
N GLY A 43 -10.25 -1.86 3.13
CA GLY A 43 -11.21 -1.00 3.80
C GLY A 43 -10.90 0.49 3.66
N MET A 44 -9.66 0.88 3.32
CA MET A 44 -9.30 2.29 3.11
C MET A 44 -10.18 2.96 2.03
N PRO A 45 -10.37 2.41 0.81
CA PRO A 45 -11.29 2.97 -0.17
C PRO A 45 -12.75 2.99 0.32
N ALA A 46 -13.19 1.96 1.05
CA ALA A 46 -14.54 1.89 1.59
C ALA A 46 -14.79 2.99 2.64
N PHE A 47 -13.81 3.26 3.50
CA PHE A 47 -13.84 4.38 4.44
C PHE A 47 -13.92 5.73 3.73
N LEU A 48 -13.08 5.95 2.70
CA LEU A 48 -13.08 7.20 1.93
C LEU A 48 -14.34 7.41 1.10
N GLY A 49 -15.03 6.33 0.70
CA GLY A 49 -16.29 6.38 -0.02
C GLY A 49 -17.53 6.46 0.87
N MET A 50 -17.38 6.38 2.20
CA MET A 50 -18.49 6.48 3.15
C MET A 50 -18.93 7.94 3.32
N GLU A 51 -20.23 8.16 3.48
CA GLU A 51 -20.75 9.48 3.86
C GLU A 51 -20.17 9.92 5.21
N ALA A 52 -19.81 11.20 5.31
CA ALA A 52 -19.13 11.72 6.50
C ALA A 52 -19.94 11.50 7.79
N SER A 53 -21.27 11.67 7.72
CA SER A 53 -22.17 11.40 8.85
C SER A 53 -22.10 9.96 9.32
N ASP A 54 -22.06 9.02 8.37
CA ASP A 54 -22.09 7.60 8.65
C ASP A 54 -20.76 7.15 9.24
N ALA A 55 -19.64 7.66 8.73
CA ALA A 55 -18.31 7.41 9.29
C ALA A 55 -18.17 7.97 10.71
N MET A 56 -18.69 9.17 10.95
CA MET A 56 -18.71 9.78 12.28
C MET A 56 -19.52 8.95 13.27
N THR A 57 -20.71 8.49 12.87
CA THR A 57 -21.55 7.63 13.70
C THR A 57 -20.92 6.25 13.92
N ALA A 58 -20.40 5.60 12.87
CA ALA A 58 -19.85 4.25 12.94
C ALA A 58 -18.62 4.15 13.87
N TYR A 59 -17.78 5.20 13.87
CA TYR A 59 -16.52 5.19 14.62
C TYR A 59 -16.51 6.13 15.83
N ASN A 60 -17.65 6.70 16.19
CA ASN A 60 -17.81 7.64 17.30
C ASN A 60 -16.83 8.84 17.20
N MET A 61 -16.81 9.49 16.04
CA MET A 61 -15.95 10.65 15.77
C MET A 61 -16.76 11.95 15.75
N THR A 62 -16.16 13.00 16.28
CA THR A 62 -16.57 14.39 16.00
C THR A 62 -16.18 14.80 14.58
N ALA A 63 -16.77 15.88 14.08
CA ALA A 63 -16.41 16.44 12.77
C ALA A 63 -14.92 16.78 12.65
N THR A 64 -14.31 17.31 13.72
CA THR A 64 -12.86 17.61 13.76
C THR A 64 -12.02 16.35 13.66
N GLN A 65 -12.36 15.30 14.42
CA GLN A 65 -11.65 14.02 14.38
C GLN A 65 -11.80 13.35 13.02
N TYR A 66 -13.01 13.33 12.45
CA TYR A 66 -13.26 12.81 11.12
C TYR A 66 -12.44 13.56 10.06
N GLY A 67 -12.44 14.89 10.07
CA GLY A 67 -11.67 15.69 9.12
C GLY A 67 -10.16 15.39 9.17
N ALA A 68 -9.61 15.21 10.37
CA ALA A 68 -8.21 14.83 10.53
C ALA A 68 -7.91 13.42 10.01
N VAL A 69 -8.76 12.43 10.32
CA VAL A 69 -8.61 11.05 9.84
C VAL A 69 -8.77 11.00 8.32
N ALA A 70 -9.87 11.51 7.78
CA ALA A 70 -10.16 11.48 6.35
C ALA A 70 -9.10 12.25 5.55
N GLY A 71 -8.65 13.40 6.04
CA GLY A 71 -7.56 14.15 5.41
C GLY A 71 -6.25 13.35 5.38
N TRP A 72 -5.88 12.70 6.48
CA TRP A 72 -4.68 11.87 6.52
C TRP A 72 -4.78 10.65 5.61
N VAL A 73 -5.92 9.94 5.62
CA VAL A 73 -6.17 8.74 4.80
C VAL A 73 -6.20 9.09 3.31
N ALA A 74 -6.87 10.17 2.92
CA ALA A 74 -6.89 10.65 1.54
C ALA A 74 -5.50 11.12 1.08
N GLY A 75 -4.75 11.79 1.99
CA GLY A 75 -3.36 12.15 1.75
C GLY A 75 -2.47 10.92 1.57
N TRP A 76 -2.71 9.84 2.32
CA TRP A 76 -1.93 8.60 2.20
C TRP A 76 -2.20 7.94 0.85
N ALA A 77 -3.48 7.83 0.46
CA ALA A 77 -3.91 7.29 -0.82
C ALA A 77 -3.29 8.01 -2.04
N THR A 78 -2.90 9.27 -1.86
CA THR A 78 -2.27 10.11 -2.90
C THR A 78 -0.80 10.41 -2.63
N SER A 79 -0.18 9.74 -1.66
CA SER A 79 1.22 9.94 -1.24
C SER A 79 1.57 11.34 -0.74
N ALA A 80 0.57 12.18 -0.46
CA ALA A 80 0.72 13.53 0.10
C ALA A 80 0.93 13.52 1.63
N SER A 81 0.44 12.50 2.33
CA SER A 81 0.71 12.30 3.77
C SER A 81 1.72 11.17 3.99
N SER A 82 2.41 11.21 5.13
CA SER A 82 3.40 10.22 5.53
C SER A 82 3.09 9.61 6.89
N ALA A 83 3.52 8.38 7.08
CA ALA A 83 3.52 7.67 8.36
C ALA A 83 4.91 7.74 9.01
N GLN A 84 4.95 7.85 10.34
CA GLN A 84 6.19 7.71 11.11
C GLN A 84 6.54 6.23 11.29
N LEU A 85 7.61 5.77 10.65
CA LEU A 85 8.06 4.38 10.72
C LEU A 85 8.53 3.99 12.11
N GLY A 86 9.00 4.96 12.91
CA GLY A 86 9.33 4.76 14.33
C GLY A 86 8.17 4.20 15.15
N LEU A 87 6.92 4.48 14.76
CA LEU A 87 5.77 3.86 15.39
C LEU A 87 5.72 2.37 15.07
N LEU A 88 6.19 1.93 13.92
CA LEU A 88 6.08 0.57 13.39
C LEU A 88 7.38 -0.25 13.54
N GLY A 89 8.37 0.26 14.29
CA GLY A 89 9.66 -0.40 14.50
C GLY A 89 10.75 -0.05 13.48
N GLY A 90 10.48 0.86 12.55
CA GLY A 90 11.44 1.39 11.56
C GLY A 90 12.00 2.77 11.92
N VAL A 91 12.65 3.45 10.97
CA VAL A 91 13.26 4.78 11.17
C VAL A 91 12.75 5.76 10.12
N GLY A 92 12.49 7.01 10.52
CA GLY A 92 12.06 8.08 9.62
C GLY A 92 10.57 8.08 9.30
N THR A 93 10.23 8.63 8.14
CA THR A 93 8.86 8.75 7.63
C THR A 93 8.78 8.23 6.21
N MET A 94 7.63 7.71 5.83
CA MET A 94 7.39 7.19 4.49
C MET A 94 5.96 7.50 4.05
N ASN A 95 5.75 7.81 2.77
CA ASN A 95 4.41 7.91 2.16
C ASN A 95 4.04 6.60 1.44
N ALA A 96 2.83 6.51 0.87
CA ALA A 96 2.35 5.29 0.23
C ALA A 96 3.20 4.85 -0.97
N GLU A 97 3.59 5.78 -1.85
CA GLU A 97 4.43 5.48 -3.03
C GLU A 97 5.81 4.94 -2.62
N GLN A 98 6.48 5.60 -1.67
CA GLN A 98 7.76 5.14 -1.14
C GLN A 98 7.62 3.75 -0.51
N PHE A 99 6.52 3.48 0.19
CA PHE A 99 6.25 2.17 0.76
C PHE A 99 6.11 1.09 -0.32
N VAL A 100 5.35 1.36 -1.37
CA VAL A 100 5.20 0.44 -2.51
C VAL A 100 6.54 0.21 -3.20
N ASN A 101 7.29 1.27 -3.49
CA ASN A 101 8.59 1.17 -4.16
C ASN A 101 9.63 0.42 -3.31
N GLN A 102 9.60 0.59 -1.98
CA GLN A 102 10.46 -0.13 -1.06
C GLN A 102 10.11 -1.62 -0.99
N THR A 103 8.82 -1.93 -0.85
CA THR A 103 8.35 -3.29 -0.57
C THR A 103 8.19 -4.16 -1.82
N PHE A 104 8.14 -3.57 -3.01
CA PHE A 104 8.03 -4.32 -4.26
C PHE A 104 9.28 -5.17 -4.53
N GLY A 105 10.47 -4.55 -4.46
CA GLY A 105 11.73 -5.17 -4.84
C GLY A 105 12.76 -5.28 -3.73
N GLY A 106 12.39 -4.94 -2.49
CA GLY A 106 13.30 -4.92 -1.35
C GLY A 106 12.60 -5.31 -0.05
N MET A 107 13.34 -5.19 1.05
CA MET A 107 12.79 -5.54 2.35
C MET A 107 11.72 -4.55 2.81
N SER A 108 10.72 -5.05 3.53
CA SER A 108 9.74 -4.21 4.21
C SER A 108 10.42 -3.35 5.28
N PRO A 109 10.11 -2.05 5.35
CA PRO A 109 10.63 -1.19 6.41
C PRO A 109 9.99 -1.47 7.77
N VAL A 110 8.99 -2.36 7.82
CA VAL A 110 8.19 -2.70 9.02
C VAL A 110 7.81 -4.19 9.00
N GLY A 111 7.96 -4.87 10.14
CA GLY A 111 7.52 -6.27 10.29
C GLY A 111 8.40 -7.30 9.58
N ASP A 112 7.76 -8.30 8.96
CA ASP A 112 8.43 -9.38 8.21
C ASP A 112 9.28 -8.82 7.06
N PRO A 113 10.41 -9.46 6.72
CA PRO A 113 11.39 -8.86 5.84
C PRO A 113 10.85 -8.65 4.42
N TYR A 114 9.86 -9.40 3.95
CA TYR A 114 9.28 -9.22 2.61
C TYR A 114 7.76 -9.39 2.64
N LEU A 115 7.04 -8.59 1.86
CA LEU A 115 5.61 -8.81 1.66
C LEU A 115 5.38 -10.10 0.85
N ASP A 116 4.31 -10.82 1.15
CA ASP A 116 3.92 -12.05 0.44
C ASP A 116 3.80 -11.83 -1.08
N ARG A 117 3.31 -10.65 -1.49
CA ARG A 117 3.15 -10.24 -2.90
C ARG A 117 4.26 -9.33 -3.43
N SER A 118 5.40 -9.30 -2.77
CA SER A 118 6.62 -8.68 -3.32
C SER A 118 7.27 -9.58 -4.37
N LEU A 119 8.26 -9.06 -5.11
CA LEU A 119 9.13 -9.88 -5.95
C LEU A 119 9.80 -11.02 -5.18
N ASN A 120 10.07 -10.80 -3.89
CA ASN A 120 10.71 -11.81 -3.04
C ASN A 120 9.75 -12.89 -2.51
N LEU A 121 8.45 -12.83 -2.83
CA LEU A 121 7.45 -13.86 -2.50
C LEU A 121 7.43 -14.23 -1.01
N GLY A 122 7.35 -13.24 -0.12
CA GLY A 122 7.44 -13.48 1.33
C GLY A 122 8.78 -14.05 1.80
N GLY A 123 9.85 -13.91 1.00
CA GLY A 123 11.18 -14.46 1.25
C GLY A 123 11.46 -15.81 0.59
N ALA A 124 10.52 -16.35 -0.19
CA ALA A 124 10.69 -17.63 -0.88
C ALA A 124 11.57 -17.57 -2.15
N TRP A 125 11.95 -16.38 -2.64
CA TRP A 125 12.71 -16.22 -3.88
C TRP A 125 13.94 -17.13 -3.98
N SER A 126 14.78 -17.15 -2.95
CA SER A 126 16.01 -17.93 -2.96
C SER A 126 15.79 -19.43 -2.96
N SER A 127 14.75 -19.90 -2.26
CA SER A 127 14.44 -21.34 -2.25
C SER A 127 13.78 -21.80 -3.55
N VAL A 128 13.01 -20.93 -4.22
CA VAL A 128 12.33 -21.24 -5.48
C VAL A 128 13.27 -21.17 -6.68
N PHE A 129 14.14 -20.16 -6.73
CA PHE A 129 14.96 -19.88 -7.92
C PHE A 129 16.47 -20.11 -7.74
N GLY A 130 16.93 -20.41 -6.51
CA GLY A 130 18.35 -20.69 -6.24
C GLY A 130 19.28 -19.48 -6.33
N ASN A 131 18.74 -18.26 -6.29
CA ASN A 131 19.49 -17.00 -6.36
C ASN A 131 19.35 -16.21 -5.05
N ASP A 132 20.23 -15.23 -4.82
CA ASP A 132 20.05 -14.28 -3.72
C ASP A 132 18.71 -13.53 -3.85
N PRO A 133 18.12 -13.06 -2.73
CA PRO A 133 16.92 -12.24 -2.76
C PRO A 133 17.08 -11.02 -3.67
N VAL A 134 15.99 -10.63 -4.31
CA VAL A 134 15.92 -9.39 -5.08
C VAL A 134 16.15 -8.21 -4.12
N ASP A 135 17.07 -7.32 -4.47
CA ASP A 135 17.37 -6.11 -3.70
C ASP A 135 17.44 -4.92 -4.66
N LEU A 136 16.29 -4.29 -4.88
CA LEU A 136 16.14 -3.11 -5.71
C LEU A 136 16.06 -1.85 -4.86
N THR A 137 16.68 -0.77 -5.33
CA THR A 137 16.43 0.56 -4.75
C THR A 137 15.00 1.01 -5.03
N GLN A 138 14.49 1.97 -4.25
CA GLN A 138 13.16 2.53 -4.47
C GLN A 138 13.04 3.14 -5.87
N GLU A 139 14.10 3.76 -6.39
CA GLU A 139 14.13 4.33 -7.74
C GLU A 139 14.03 3.25 -8.81
N GLN A 140 14.73 2.12 -8.63
CA GLN A 140 14.66 0.98 -9.54
C GLN A 140 13.25 0.36 -9.54
N SER A 141 12.68 0.11 -8.36
CA SER A 141 11.30 -0.38 -8.23
C SER A 141 10.30 0.60 -8.84
N GLY A 142 10.44 1.90 -8.57
CA GLY A 142 9.59 2.94 -9.11
C GLY A 142 9.65 2.99 -10.64
N ASN A 143 10.84 2.85 -11.24
CA ASN A 143 10.98 2.79 -12.70
C ASN A 143 10.38 1.49 -13.29
N LEU A 144 10.52 0.35 -12.61
CA LEU A 144 9.91 -0.92 -13.04
C LEU A 144 8.38 -0.88 -12.99
N LEU A 145 7.81 -0.21 -11.98
CA LEU A 145 6.36 -0.11 -11.84
C LEU A 145 5.77 0.99 -12.73
N TYR A 146 6.35 2.19 -12.70
CA TYR A 146 5.73 3.43 -13.18
C TYR A 146 6.51 4.14 -14.29
N GLY A 147 7.70 3.65 -14.67
CA GLY A 147 8.51 4.25 -15.74
C GLY A 147 7.81 4.21 -17.12
N PRO A 148 8.43 4.73 -18.18
CA PRO A 148 7.82 4.79 -19.52
C PRO A 148 7.29 3.45 -20.07
N ILE A 149 7.91 2.34 -19.65
CA ILE A 149 7.50 0.96 -19.96
C ILE A 149 7.19 0.16 -18.68
N GLY A 150 6.82 0.83 -17.59
CA GLY A 150 6.57 0.22 -16.29
C GLY A 150 5.37 -0.72 -16.28
N LEU A 151 5.38 -1.72 -15.41
CA LEU A 151 4.38 -2.79 -15.33
C LEU A 151 2.94 -2.29 -15.09
N THR A 152 2.77 -1.13 -14.44
CA THR A 152 1.45 -0.55 -14.19
C THR A 152 1.00 0.40 -15.30
N THR A 153 1.78 0.53 -16.38
CA THR A 153 1.43 1.32 -17.56
C THR A 153 0.79 0.42 -18.62
N ARG A 154 -0.05 1.00 -19.48
CA ARG A 154 -0.64 0.25 -20.61
C ARG A 154 0.45 -0.36 -21.49
N THR A 155 1.49 0.41 -21.80
CA THR A 155 2.60 -0.04 -22.67
C THR A 155 3.35 -1.19 -22.02
N GLY A 156 3.87 -1.00 -20.80
CA GLY A 156 4.63 -2.03 -20.10
C GLY A 156 3.83 -3.31 -19.88
N ALA A 157 2.57 -3.21 -19.43
CA ALA A 157 1.69 -4.37 -19.25
C ALA A 157 1.46 -5.13 -20.58
N THR A 158 1.27 -4.41 -21.69
CA THR A 158 1.10 -5.04 -23.02
C THR A 158 2.35 -5.79 -23.44
N LEU A 159 3.53 -5.18 -23.25
CA LEU A 159 4.81 -5.80 -23.60
C LEU A 159 5.10 -7.03 -22.74
N PHE A 160 4.84 -6.93 -21.43
CA PHE A 160 4.99 -8.04 -20.49
C PHE A 160 4.08 -9.21 -20.88
N ILE A 161 2.78 -8.96 -21.03
CA ILE A 161 1.80 -10.00 -21.39
C ILE A 161 2.12 -10.63 -22.76
N TYR A 162 2.55 -9.84 -23.74
CA TYR A 162 2.99 -10.39 -25.02
C TYR A 162 4.18 -11.34 -24.83
N GLY A 163 5.19 -10.92 -24.08
CA GLY A 163 6.36 -11.75 -23.78
C GLY A 163 5.99 -13.08 -23.13
N GLU A 164 5.13 -13.01 -22.11
CA GLU A 164 4.68 -14.19 -21.35
C GLU A 164 3.83 -15.14 -22.20
N LEU A 165 2.90 -14.63 -23.01
CA LEU A 165 1.98 -15.47 -23.80
C LEU A 165 2.61 -16.00 -25.09
N ALA A 166 3.46 -15.22 -25.74
CA ALA A 166 4.09 -15.60 -27.00
C ALA A 166 5.43 -16.32 -26.83
N GLY A 167 6.07 -16.19 -25.65
CA GLY A 167 7.45 -16.64 -25.44
C GLY A 167 8.46 -15.92 -26.33
N GLN A 168 8.12 -14.72 -26.81
CA GLN A 168 8.90 -13.96 -27.78
C GLN A 168 9.02 -12.50 -27.32
N THR A 169 10.16 -11.87 -27.64
CA THR A 169 10.29 -10.43 -27.51
C THR A 169 9.26 -9.74 -28.42
N PRO A 170 8.51 -8.74 -27.92
CA PRO A 170 7.63 -7.92 -28.75
C PRO A 170 8.34 -7.40 -30.01
N PRO A 171 7.73 -7.47 -31.22
CA PRO A 171 8.34 -7.07 -32.48
C PRO A 171 8.34 -5.54 -32.65
N ILE A 172 8.90 -4.85 -31.66
CA ILE A 172 9.01 -3.41 -31.54
C ILE A 172 10.45 -3.04 -31.18
N ASN A 173 10.92 -1.90 -31.67
CA ASN A 173 12.23 -1.41 -31.27
C ASN A 173 12.09 -0.52 -30.02
N LEU A 174 12.49 -1.07 -28.86
CA LEU A 174 12.45 -0.37 -27.57
C LEU A 174 13.32 0.89 -27.53
N ALA A 175 14.33 1.00 -28.40
CA ALA A 175 15.22 2.18 -28.46
C ALA A 175 14.60 3.37 -29.21
N THR A 176 13.50 3.15 -29.94
CA THR A 176 12.82 4.17 -30.75
C THR A 176 11.37 4.41 -30.34
N MET A 177 10.95 3.84 -29.20
CA MET A 177 9.63 4.06 -28.61
C MET A 177 9.59 5.30 -27.72
#